data_AF-O32934-F1
#
_entry.id   AF-O32934-F1
#
_cell.length_a   1.000
_cell.length_b   1.000
_cell.length_c   1.000
_cell.angle_alpha   90.00
_cell.angle_beta   90.00
_cell.angle_gamma   90.00
#
_symmetry.space_group_name_H-M   'P 1'
#
loop_
_entity.id
_entity.type
_entity.pdbx_description
1 polymer ?
#
loop_
_entity_poly.entity_id
_entity_poly.type
_entity_poly.pdbx_seq_one_letter_code
_entity_poly.pdbx_strand_id
1 'polypeptide(L)'
;MLCAAFNVLLRGLCGRETAPPAGPGLVSARSVEAVQRLVRAAWLDPNVTRLLAEPGERLDKLAIEAPEFHSAVLAELALIEHRGPAEVEMLSTSYADNPELLVRMVAKALSAPLAPSPQHPRIPRQAMPVALLAARQLRDREVRRDRVVRVIWVLRGLLREYGRRLTDAGVFDTADNVFYLLVDELDELDRLPVDVSGLTTRRRAEHHRLAAIIPPTVFSGTWQPLTTSSSVLGAGGILRGVGVCGGRAALNDSIER
;
A
#
# COMPACT_ATOMS: atom_id res chain seq x y z
N MET A 1 -20.25 -8.36 -5.00
CA MET A 1 -20.94 -9.24 -5.97
C MET A 1 -20.91 -8.69 -7.40
N LEU A 2 -21.47 -7.51 -7.68
CA LEU A 2 -21.64 -7.00 -9.07
C LEU A 2 -20.33 -6.82 -9.86
N CYS A 3 -19.28 -6.25 -9.26
CA CYS A 3 -17.98 -6.09 -9.94
C CYS A 3 -17.39 -7.44 -10.42
N ALA A 4 -17.54 -8.51 -9.62
CA ALA A 4 -17.07 -9.84 -9.99
C ALA A 4 -17.94 -10.43 -11.11
N ALA A 5 -19.26 -10.30 -11.00
CA ALA A 5 -20.19 -10.80 -12.02
C ALA A 5 -19.95 -10.16 -13.40
N PHE A 6 -19.83 -8.83 -13.47
CA PHE A 6 -19.55 -8.15 -14.74
C PHE A 6 -18.16 -8.47 -15.31
N ASN A 7 -17.16 -8.70 -14.46
CA ASN A 7 -15.84 -9.15 -14.91
C ASN A 7 -15.90 -10.57 -15.50
N VAL A 8 -16.65 -11.48 -14.87
CA VAL A 8 -16.88 -12.84 -15.39
C VAL A 8 -17.61 -12.78 -16.74
N LEU A 9 -18.67 -11.98 -16.85
CA LEU A 9 -19.41 -11.81 -18.11
C LEU A 9 -18.52 -11.23 -19.21
N LEU A 10 -17.73 -10.19 -18.91
CA LEU A 10 -16.81 -9.59 -19.87
C LEU A 10 -15.80 -10.61 -20.40
N ARG A 11 -15.19 -11.39 -19.51
CA ARG A 11 -14.24 -12.46 -19.90
C ARG A 11 -14.91 -13.60 -20.66
N GLY A 12 -16.18 -13.90 -20.35
CA GLY A 12 -16.98 -14.86 -21.11
C GLY A 12 -17.24 -14.41 -22.55
N LEU A 13 -17.48 -13.12 -22.77
CA LEU A 13 -17.79 -12.55 -24.09
C LEU A 13 -16.53 -12.23 -24.93
N CYS A 14 -15.41 -11.92 -24.27
CA CYS A 14 -14.22 -11.37 -24.93
C CYS A 14 -12.95 -12.22 -24.76
N GLY A 15 -13.00 -13.30 -23.98
CA GLY A 15 -11.84 -14.11 -23.62
C GLY A 15 -11.20 -13.73 -22.27
N ARG A 16 -10.44 -14.68 -21.69
CA ARG A 16 -9.93 -14.62 -20.32
C ARG A 16 -8.96 -13.47 -20.05
N GLU A 17 -8.22 -13.05 -21.07
CA GLU A 17 -7.24 -11.95 -20.98
C GLU A 17 -7.90 -10.56 -21.03
N THR A 18 -9.22 -10.49 -21.28
CA THR A 18 -9.91 -9.20 -21.33
C THR A 18 -10.07 -8.59 -19.95
N ALA A 19 -9.57 -7.36 -19.80
CA ALA A 19 -9.80 -6.52 -18.64
C ALA A 19 -10.86 -5.44 -18.94
N PRO A 20 -11.63 -4.99 -17.93
CA PRO A 20 -12.50 -3.83 -18.08
C PRO A 20 -11.69 -2.59 -18.50
N PRO A 21 -12.22 -1.74 -19.40
CA PRO A 21 -11.57 -0.51 -19.82
C PRO A 21 -11.71 0.55 -18.71
N ALA A 22 -11.01 0.33 -17.60
CA ALA A 22 -11.07 1.16 -16.41
C ALA A 22 -10.56 2.58 -16.65
N GLY A 23 -9.73 2.77 -17.68
CA GLY A 23 -9.12 4.05 -18.05
C GLY A 23 -8.17 4.60 -16.97
N PRO A 24 -7.59 5.78 -17.21
CA PRO A 24 -6.78 6.48 -16.20
C PRO A 24 -7.62 6.95 -15.01
N GLY A 25 -6.96 7.31 -13.91
CA GLY A 25 -7.63 7.97 -12.77
C GLY A 25 -8.40 7.03 -11.86
N LEU A 26 -8.06 5.73 -11.86
CA LEU A 26 -8.49 4.83 -10.79
C LEU A 26 -7.95 5.35 -9.46
N VAL A 27 -8.81 5.41 -8.43
CA VAL A 27 -8.42 5.96 -7.13
C VAL A 27 -7.24 5.19 -6.52
N SER A 28 -7.21 3.87 -6.67
CA SER A 28 -6.08 3.05 -6.22
C SER A 28 -4.81 3.21 -7.03
N ALA A 29 -4.89 3.67 -8.27
CA ALA A 29 -3.73 3.94 -9.11
C ALA A 29 -3.07 5.29 -8.79
N ARG A 30 -3.74 6.19 -8.05
CA ARG A 30 -3.24 7.56 -7.79
C ARG A 30 -1.83 7.60 -7.23
N SER A 31 -1.47 6.72 -6.29
CA SER A 31 -0.11 6.66 -5.73
C SER A 31 0.93 6.26 -6.78
N VAL A 32 0.59 5.34 -7.68
CA VAL A 32 1.49 4.94 -8.79
C VAL A 32 1.58 6.05 -9.84
N GLU A 33 0.46 6.68 -10.19
CA GLU A 33 0.44 7.80 -11.12
C GLU A 33 1.23 9.02 -10.58
N ALA A 34 1.16 9.27 -9.27
CA ALA A 34 1.96 10.29 -8.58
C ALA A 34 3.45 9.99 -8.74
N VAL A 35 3.88 8.75 -8.45
CA VAL A 35 5.27 8.32 -8.69
C VAL A 35 5.67 8.53 -10.15
N GLN A 36 4.83 8.16 -11.12
CA GLN A 36 5.14 8.36 -12.54
C GLN A 36 5.25 9.84 -12.93
N ARG A 37 4.40 10.71 -12.39
CA ARG A 37 4.48 12.16 -12.62
C ARG A 37 5.76 12.74 -12.01
N LEU A 38 6.10 12.36 -10.79
CA LEU A 38 7.32 12.79 -10.11
C LEU A 38 8.58 12.25 -10.79
N VAL A 39 8.60 11.00 -11.27
CA VAL A 39 9.69 10.45 -12.09
C VAL A 39 9.90 11.28 -13.34
N ARG A 40 8.82 11.63 -14.07
CA ARG A 40 8.91 12.50 -15.24
C ARG A 40 9.44 13.88 -14.90
N ALA A 41 8.98 14.48 -13.81
CA ALA A 41 9.47 15.78 -13.35
C ALA A 41 10.96 15.72 -12.98
N ALA A 42 11.41 14.66 -12.30
CA ALA A 42 12.80 14.46 -11.93
C ALA A 42 13.73 14.29 -13.16
N TRP A 43 13.27 13.66 -14.25
CA TRP A 43 14.05 13.57 -15.48
C TRP A 43 14.30 14.90 -16.18
N LEU A 44 13.47 15.91 -15.91
CA LEU A 44 13.64 17.25 -16.48
C LEU A 44 14.69 18.08 -15.73
N ASP A 45 15.08 17.65 -14.52
CA ASP A 45 16.05 18.35 -13.67
C ASP A 45 17.20 17.40 -13.22
N PRO A 46 18.41 17.55 -13.79
CA PRO A 46 19.57 16.76 -13.39
C PRO A 46 19.94 16.90 -11.90
N ASN A 47 19.65 18.05 -11.27
CA ASN A 47 19.90 18.26 -9.86
C ASN A 47 19.00 17.37 -8.99
N VAL A 48 17.72 17.30 -9.33
CA VAL A 48 16.76 16.39 -8.66
C VAL A 48 17.18 14.94 -8.84
N THR A 49 17.59 14.54 -10.04
CA THR A 49 18.07 13.17 -10.29
C THR A 49 19.29 12.83 -9.44
N ARG A 50 20.25 13.75 -9.31
CA ARG A 50 21.41 13.60 -8.41
C ARG A 50 20.98 13.45 -6.96
N LEU A 51 20.12 14.34 -6.45
CA LEU A 51 19.66 14.32 -5.06
C LEU A 51 18.89 13.04 -4.72
N LEU A 52 18.05 12.55 -5.64
CA LEU A 52 17.29 11.31 -5.45
C LEU A 52 18.17 10.05 -5.45
N ALA A 53 19.38 10.12 -6.03
CA ALA A 53 20.34 9.01 -6.01
C ALA A 53 21.14 8.94 -4.70
N GLU A 54 21.19 10.01 -3.90
CA GLU A 54 21.92 10.04 -2.63
C GLU A 54 21.28 9.09 -1.60
N PRO A 55 22.06 8.44 -0.71
CA PRO A 55 21.49 7.63 0.36
C PRO A 55 20.80 8.49 1.43
N GLY A 56 19.86 7.89 2.17
CA GLY A 56 19.19 8.52 3.31
C GLY A 56 17.92 9.30 2.94
N GLU A 57 17.51 10.17 3.87
CA GLU A 57 16.37 11.07 3.72
C GLU A 57 16.76 12.27 2.84
N ARG A 58 15.84 12.69 2.00
CA ARG A 58 16.09 13.59 0.86
C ARG A 58 15.09 14.74 0.81
N LEU A 59 13.96 14.66 1.50
CA LEU A 59 12.87 15.63 1.41
C LEU A 59 13.33 17.04 1.82
N ASP A 60 14.03 17.16 2.94
CA ASP A 60 14.56 18.45 3.41
C ASP A 60 15.60 19.03 2.45
N LYS A 61 16.47 18.20 1.88
CA LYS A 61 17.43 18.62 0.84
C LYS A 61 16.72 19.11 -0.41
N LEU A 62 15.70 18.37 -0.86
CA LEU A 62 14.87 18.75 -2.01
C LEU A 62 14.16 20.09 -1.74
N ALA A 63 13.73 20.37 -0.50
CA ALA A 63 13.11 21.65 -0.16
C ALA A 63 14.05 22.84 -0.36
N ILE A 64 15.36 22.65 -0.12
CA ILE A 64 16.37 23.71 -0.23
C ILE A 64 16.93 23.78 -1.66
N GLU A 65 17.34 22.65 -2.22
CA GLU A 65 18.11 22.58 -3.48
C GLU A 65 17.23 22.39 -4.72
N ALA A 66 15.98 21.93 -4.57
CA ALA A 66 15.03 21.70 -5.67
C ALA A 66 13.58 22.06 -5.27
N PRO A 67 13.31 23.33 -4.88
CA PRO A 67 12.05 23.73 -4.26
C PRO A 67 10.82 23.50 -5.16
N GLU A 68 10.96 23.60 -6.48
CA GLU A 68 9.88 23.31 -7.43
C GLU A 68 9.49 21.84 -7.41
N PHE A 69 10.48 20.94 -7.40
CA PHE A 69 10.24 19.50 -7.29
C PHE A 69 9.68 19.13 -5.93
N HIS A 70 10.20 19.73 -4.85
CA HIS A 70 9.66 19.55 -3.51
C HIS A 70 8.18 19.99 -3.43
N SER A 71 7.83 21.12 -4.03
CA SER A 71 6.44 21.57 -4.14
C SER A 71 5.56 20.57 -4.91
N ALA A 72 6.08 19.98 -6.00
CA ALA A 72 5.38 18.92 -6.73
C ALA A 72 5.17 17.67 -5.86
N VAL A 73 6.15 17.28 -5.03
CA VAL A 73 6.00 16.18 -4.06
C VAL A 73 4.89 16.50 -3.06
N LEU A 74 4.88 17.69 -2.47
CA LEU A 74 3.83 18.12 -1.52
C LEU A 74 2.44 18.14 -2.18
N ALA A 75 2.35 18.60 -3.43
CA ALA A 75 1.09 18.61 -4.17
C ALA A 75 0.54 17.19 -4.41
N GLU A 76 1.39 16.22 -4.72
CA GLU A 76 0.97 14.82 -4.83
C GLU A 76 0.57 14.25 -3.46
N LEU A 77 1.34 14.52 -2.41
CA LEU A 77 1.05 14.07 -1.04
C LEU A 77 -0.31 14.55 -0.57
N ALA A 78 -0.69 15.81 -0.82
CA ALA A 78 -2.01 16.34 -0.46
C ALA A 78 -3.19 15.51 -1.02
N LEU A 79 -2.97 14.74 -2.10
CA LEU A 79 -4.00 13.87 -2.69
C LEU A 79 -4.01 12.44 -2.13
N ILE A 80 -2.87 11.97 -1.61
CA ILE A 80 -2.62 10.58 -1.24
C ILE A 80 -2.06 10.37 0.17
N GLU A 81 -2.00 11.39 1.02
CA GLU A 81 -1.41 11.36 2.37
C GLU A 81 -1.94 10.22 3.24
N HIS A 82 -3.22 9.87 3.07
CA HIS A 82 -3.91 8.80 3.78
C HIS A 82 -3.49 7.39 3.33
N ARG A 83 -2.71 7.26 2.26
CA ARG A 83 -2.23 5.99 1.69
C ARG A 83 -0.91 5.59 2.34
N GLY A 84 -0.57 4.31 2.22
CA GLY A 84 0.69 3.77 2.71
C GLY A 84 0.68 2.24 2.67
N PRO A 85 1.80 1.59 3.00
CA PRO A 85 1.82 0.15 3.24
C PRO A 85 0.85 -0.20 4.38
N ALA A 86 0.14 -1.32 4.23
CA ALA A 86 -0.82 -1.80 5.23
C ALA A 86 -1.83 -0.71 5.70
N GLU A 87 -2.33 0.11 4.78
CA GLU A 87 -3.16 1.30 5.05
C GLU A 87 -4.38 1.10 5.98
N VAL A 88 -4.85 -0.13 6.17
CA VAL A 88 -5.99 -0.50 7.04
C VAL A 88 -5.60 -0.94 8.45
N GLU A 89 -4.31 -1.14 8.73
CA GLU A 89 -3.80 -1.43 10.07
C GLU A 89 -3.50 -0.11 10.80
N MET A 90 -3.97 0.01 12.04
CA MET A 90 -3.91 1.27 12.78
C MET A 90 -2.48 1.73 13.08
N LEU A 91 -1.57 0.79 13.35
CA LEU A 91 -0.16 1.07 13.63
C LEU A 91 0.66 1.45 12.39
N SER A 92 0.17 1.14 11.18
CA SER A 92 0.97 1.32 9.97
C SER A 92 1.18 2.79 9.61
N THR A 93 2.38 3.07 9.08
CA THR A 93 2.79 4.39 8.61
C THR A 93 2.10 4.76 7.30
N SER A 94 1.48 5.92 7.27
CA SER A 94 0.96 6.55 6.04
C SER A 94 1.98 7.49 5.40
N TYR A 95 1.70 7.99 4.19
CA TYR A 95 2.52 9.03 3.56
C TYR A 95 2.45 10.36 4.32
N ALA A 96 1.35 10.63 5.02
CA ALA A 96 1.26 11.76 5.95
C ALA A 96 2.27 11.63 7.10
N ASP A 97 2.38 10.42 7.66
CA ASP A 97 3.28 10.13 8.79
C ASP A 97 4.75 10.12 8.36
N ASN A 98 5.03 9.63 7.14
CA ASN A 98 6.38 9.58 6.58
C ASN A 98 6.39 9.83 5.06
N PRO A 99 6.52 11.09 4.63
CA PRO A 99 6.61 11.47 3.22
C PRO A 99 7.80 10.85 2.48
N GLU A 100 8.89 10.48 3.18
CA GLU A 100 10.06 9.84 2.58
C GLU A 100 9.73 8.51 1.92
N LEU A 101 8.66 7.83 2.34
CA LEU A 101 8.20 6.62 1.67
C LEU A 101 7.86 6.88 0.20
N LEU A 102 7.25 8.03 -0.14
CA LEU A 102 6.97 8.40 -1.52
C LEU A 102 8.27 8.73 -2.26
N VAL A 103 9.14 9.53 -1.65
CA VAL A 103 10.43 9.95 -2.25
C VAL A 103 11.31 8.73 -2.56
N ARG A 104 11.38 7.75 -1.66
CA ARG A 104 12.08 6.48 -1.88
C ARG A 104 11.49 5.69 -3.05
N MET A 105 10.17 5.66 -3.19
CA MET A 105 9.51 5.01 -4.32
C MET A 105 9.82 5.70 -5.65
N VAL A 106 9.87 7.04 -5.67
CA VAL A 106 10.28 7.81 -6.86
C VAL A 106 11.72 7.51 -7.24
N ALA A 107 12.65 7.58 -6.28
CA ALA A 107 14.06 7.27 -6.51
C ALA A 107 14.25 5.84 -7.04
N LYS A 108 13.55 4.86 -6.45
CA LYS A 108 13.58 3.47 -6.92
C LYS A 108 13.02 3.32 -8.33
N ALA A 109 11.94 4.03 -8.64
CA ALA A 109 11.31 3.99 -9.96
C ALA A 109 12.17 4.67 -11.05
N LEU A 110 12.96 5.70 -10.70
CA LEU A 110 13.91 6.34 -11.62
C LEU A 110 14.98 5.38 -12.13
N SER A 111 15.43 4.43 -11.29
CA SER A 111 16.41 3.41 -11.66
C SER A 111 15.78 2.22 -12.40
N ALA A 112 14.46 2.15 -12.50
CA ALA A 112 13.79 1.03 -13.16
C ALA A 112 13.77 1.22 -14.69
N PRO A 113 13.97 0.14 -15.47
CA PRO A 113 13.81 0.22 -16.92
C PRO A 113 12.38 0.61 -17.28
N LEU A 114 12.24 1.36 -18.38
CA LEU A 114 10.94 1.76 -18.92
C LEU A 114 10.08 0.52 -19.19
N ALA A 115 8.93 0.44 -18.51
CA ALA A 115 7.96 -0.60 -18.77
C ALA A 115 7.35 -0.41 -20.17
N PRO A 116 7.21 -1.48 -20.97
CA PRO A 116 6.55 -1.39 -22.26
C PRO A 116 5.08 -0.98 -22.09
N SER A 117 4.55 -0.29 -23.09
CA SER A 117 3.14 0.10 -23.11
C SER A 117 2.24 -1.14 -23.03
N PRO A 118 1.27 -1.18 -22.10
CA PRO A 118 0.37 -2.32 -21.97
C PRO A 118 -0.47 -2.49 -23.24
N GLN A 119 -0.45 -3.70 -23.81
CA GLN A 119 -1.31 -4.08 -24.91
C GLN A 119 -2.67 -4.50 -24.35
N HIS A 120 -3.71 -3.76 -24.68
CA HIS A 120 -5.07 -4.09 -24.26
C HIS A 120 -5.80 -4.82 -25.40
N PRO A 121 -6.40 -6.00 -25.15
CA PRO A 121 -7.19 -6.68 -26.16
C PRO A 121 -8.38 -5.79 -26.57
N ARG A 122 -8.68 -5.77 -27.88
CA ARG A 122 -9.81 -4.99 -28.39
C ARG A 122 -11.13 -5.60 -27.92
N ILE A 123 -11.99 -4.77 -27.33
CA ILE A 123 -13.32 -5.19 -26.90
C ILE A 123 -14.28 -5.10 -28.10
N PRO A 124 -14.94 -6.21 -28.48
CA PRO A 124 -15.94 -6.19 -29.56
C PRO A 124 -17.10 -5.25 -29.24
N ARG A 125 -17.68 -4.62 -30.28
CA ARG A 125 -18.79 -3.66 -30.12
C ARG A 125 -19.98 -4.22 -29.32
N GLN A 126 -20.32 -5.49 -29.53
CA GLN A 126 -21.41 -6.17 -28.81
C GLN A 126 -21.15 -6.34 -27.30
N ALA A 127 -19.89 -6.39 -26.89
CA ALA A 127 -19.51 -6.54 -25.48
C ALA A 127 -19.27 -5.19 -24.78
N MET A 128 -19.31 -4.08 -25.51
CA MET A 128 -19.07 -2.74 -24.95
C MET A 128 -20.00 -2.37 -23.80
N PRO A 129 -21.32 -2.65 -23.83
CA PRO A 129 -22.19 -2.34 -22.69
C PRO A 129 -21.73 -3.03 -21.41
N VAL A 130 -21.37 -4.31 -21.51
CA VAL A 130 -20.85 -5.13 -20.39
C VAL A 130 -19.50 -4.58 -19.92
N ALA A 131 -18.62 -4.20 -20.85
CA ALA A 131 -17.32 -3.63 -20.54
C ALA A 131 -17.44 -2.30 -19.77
N LEU A 132 -18.34 -1.41 -20.19
CA LEU A 132 -18.59 -0.14 -19.50
C LEU A 132 -19.16 -0.34 -18.10
N LEU A 133 -20.09 -1.29 -17.93
CA LEU A 133 -20.61 -1.65 -16.61
C LEU A 133 -19.51 -2.26 -15.72
N ALA A 134 -18.67 -3.14 -16.27
CA ALA A 134 -17.54 -3.71 -15.54
C ALA A 134 -16.55 -2.62 -15.09
N ALA A 135 -16.22 -1.68 -15.98
CA ALA A 135 -15.32 -0.56 -15.67
C ALA A 135 -15.92 0.36 -14.60
N ARG A 136 -17.22 0.66 -14.67
CA ARG A 136 -17.92 1.44 -13.64
C ARG A 136 -17.90 0.74 -12.29
N GLN A 137 -18.25 -0.55 -12.24
CA GLN A 137 -18.25 -1.30 -10.98
C GLN A 137 -16.87 -1.42 -10.36
N LEU A 138 -15.82 -1.53 -11.18
CA LEU A 138 -14.43 -1.48 -10.73
C LEU A 138 -14.12 -0.12 -10.10
N ARG A 139 -14.42 0.99 -10.80
CA ARG A 139 -14.21 2.35 -10.26
C ARG A 139 -14.96 2.57 -8.95
N ASP A 140 -16.23 2.21 -8.90
CA ASP A 140 -17.06 2.35 -7.70
C ASP A 140 -16.49 1.55 -6.52
N ARG A 141 -15.95 0.35 -6.78
CA ARG A 141 -15.27 -0.46 -5.76
C ARG A 141 -14.04 0.26 -5.21
N GLU A 142 -13.19 0.78 -6.09
CA GLU A 142 -11.96 1.49 -5.70
C GLU A 142 -12.26 2.77 -4.92
N VAL A 143 -13.29 3.54 -5.31
CA VAL A 143 -13.76 4.72 -4.57
C VAL A 143 -14.25 4.34 -3.17
N ARG A 144 -15.03 3.27 -3.04
CA ARG A 144 -15.53 2.80 -1.73
C ARG A 144 -14.38 2.37 -0.84
N ARG A 145 -13.40 1.64 -1.36
CA ARG A 145 -12.18 1.27 -0.62
C ARG A 145 -11.46 2.53 -0.15
N ASP A 146 -11.23 3.51 -1.03
CA ASP A 146 -10.50 4.72 -0.67
C ASP A 146 -11.19 5.51 0.46
N ARG A 147 -12.53 5.59 0.44
CA ARG A 147 -13.30 6.22 1.53
C ARG A 147 -13.05 5.52 2.87
N VAL A 148 -13.05 4.19 2.90
CA VAL A 148 -12.75 3.42 4.12
C VAL A 148 -11.33 3.72 4.61
N VAL A 149 -10.35 3.76 3.71
CA VAL A 149 -8.96 4.08 4.06
C VAL A 149 -8.84 5.49 4.63
N ARG A 150 -9.52 6.48 4.05
CA ARG A 150 -9.55 7.86 4.59
C ARG A 150 -10.17 7.91 5.98
N VAL A 151 -11.27 7.19 6.22
CA VAL A 151 -11.90 7.12 7.54
C VAL A 151 -10.94 6.50 8.56
N ILE A 152 -10.27 5.40 8.21
CA ILE A 152 -9.26 4.78 9.07
C ILE A 152 -8.11 5.75 9.38
N TRP A 153 -7.64 6.50 8.38
CA TRP A 153 -6.58 7.49 8.57
C TRP A 153 -6.99 8.63 9.51
N VAL A 154 -8.21 9.19 9.36
CA VAL A 154 -8.72 10.20 10.29
C VAL A 154 -8.83 9.63 11.71
N LEU A 155 -9.40 8.44 11.86
CA LEU A 155 -9.53 7.77 13.15
C LEU A 155 -8.15 7.51 13.79
N ARG A 156 -7.16 7.08 13.00
CA ARG A 156 -5.78 6.90 13.44
C ARG A 156 -5.20 8.20 13.99
N GLY A 157 -5.39 9.33 13.30
CA GLY A 157 -4.95 10.64 13.77
C GLY A 157 -5.59 11.04 15.10
N LEU A 158 -6.90 10.85 15.24
CA LEU A 158 -7.63 11.12 16.48
C LEU A 158 -7.14 10.25 17.64
N LEU A 159 -6.93 8.96 17.40
CA LEU A 159 -6.43 8.03 18.41
C LEU A 159 -4.98 8.34 18.81
N ARG A 160 -4.11 8.74 17.88
CA ARG A 160 -2.74 9.17 18.22
C ARG A 160 -2.73 10.43 19.08
N GLU A 161 -3.59 11.40 18.78
CA GLU A 161 -3.71 12.59 19.63
C GLU A 161 -4.20 12.22 21.04
N TYR A 162 -5.16 11.29 21.15
CA TYR A 162 -5.57 10.76 22.45
C TYR A 162 -4.42 10.04 23.18
N GLY A 163 -3.70 9.16 22.49
CA GLY A 163 -2.52 8.49 23.03
C GLY A 163 -1.42 9.47 23.47
N ARG A 164 -1.24 10.57 22.72
CA ARG A 164 -0.29 11.65 23.07
C ARG A 164 -0.69 12.30 24.40
N ARG A 165 -1.96 12.63 24.59
CA ARG A 165 -2.46 13.20 25.86
C ARG A 165 -2.28 12.24 27.04
N LEU A 166 -2.50 10.94 26.83
CA LEU A 166 -2.25 9.93 27.85
C LEU A 166 -0.76 9.74 28.15
N THR A 167 0.10 9.91 27.15
CA THR A 167 1.56 9.92 27.34
C THR A 167 1.99 11.14 28.15
N ASP A 168 1.48 12.33 27.83
CA ASP A 168 1.74 13.57 28.58
C ASP A 168 1.27 13.47 30.04
N ALA A 169 0.19 12.71 30.28
CA ALA A 169 -0.34 12.43 31.63
C ALA A 169 0.41 11.32 32.38
N GLY A 170 1.44 10.70 31.77
CA GLY A 170 2.22 9.61 32.35
C GLY A 170 1.50 8.26 32.41
N VAL A 171 0.39 8.11 31.68
CA VAL A 171 -0.40 6.86 31.62
C VAL A 171 0.19 5.88 30.60
N PHE A 172 0.70 6.39 29.48
CA PHE A 172 1.38 5.62 28.44
C PHE A 172 2.85 6.01 28.33
N ASP A 173 3.68 5.07 27.89
CA ASP A 173 5.07 5.36 27.51
C ASP A 173 5.17 5.99 26.12
N THR A 174 4.25 5.64 25.21
CA THR A 174 4.22 6.16 23.83
C THR A 174 2.79 6.33 23.35
N ALA A 175 2.57 7.31 22.46
CA ALA A 175 1.23 7.60 21.92
C ALA A 175 0.60 6.41 21.19
N ASP A 176 1.42 5.58 20.52
CA ASP A 176 0.95 4.40 19.79
C ASP A 176 0.45 3.28 20.71
N ASN A 177 0.67 3.36 22.04
CA ASN A 177 0.13 2.38 22.99
C ASN A 177 -1.41 2.31 22.94
N VAL A 178 -2.07 3.40 22.51
CA VAL A 178 -3.53 3.46 22.28
C VAL A 178 -4.03 2.37 21.34
N PHE A 179 -3.22 1.94 20.37
CA PHE A 179 -3.62 0.95 19.37
C PHE A 179 -3.59 -0.49 19.90
N TYR A 180 -3.13 -0.69 21.13
CA TYR A 180 -3.20 -1.98 21.81
C TYR A 180 -4.42 -2.08 22.74
N LEU A 181 -5.31 -1.09 22.74
CA LEU A 181 -6.61 -1.15 23.39
C LEU A 181 -7.69 -1.63 22.40
N LEU A 182 -8.67 -2.38 22.91
CA LEU A 182 -9.87 -2.76 22.18
C LEU A 182 -10.84 -1.57 22.12
N VAL A 183 -11.77 -1.59 21.17
CA VAL A 183 -12.78 -0.52 21.02
C VAL A 183 -13.58 -0.33 22.32
N ASP A 184 -14.02 -1.41 22.95
CA ASP A 184 -14.80 -1.32 24.21
C ASP A 184 -13.96 -0.76 25.38
N GLU A 185 -12.65 -0.98 25.39
CA GLU A 185 -11.73 -0.41 26.39
C GLU A 185 -11.43 1.07 26.12
N LEU A 186 -11.63 1.53 24.88
CA LEU A 186 -11.57 2.93 24.51
C LEU A 186 -12.89 3.65 24.77
N ASP A 187 -14.04 2.99 24.65
CA ASP A 187 -15.37 3.60 24.84
C ASP A 187 -15.63 4.00 26.30
N GLU A 188 -15.03 3.28 27.27
CA GLU A 188 -14.99 3.71 28.67
C GLU A 188 -13.82 4.67 28.92
N LEU A 189 -13.77 5.79 28.17
CA LEU A 189 -12.67 6.78 28.18
C LEU A 189 -12.23 7.26 29.58
N ASP A 190 -13.16 7.30 30.54
CA ASP A 190 -12.92 7.72 31.93
C ASP A 190 -12.58 6.55 32.88
N ARG A 191 -12.59 5.31 32.38
CA ARG A 191 -12.28 4.07 33.12
C ARG A 191 -11.35 3.17 32.35
N LEU A 192 -10.18 3.72 31.99
CA LEU A 192 -9.09 2.88 31.51
C LEU A 192 -8.82 1.73 32.50
N PRO A 193 -8.39 0.55 32.01
CA PRO A 193 -8.00 -0.56 32.87
C PRO A 193 -7.01 -0.10 33.95
N VAL A 194 -7.15 -0.64 35.17
CA VAL A 194 -6.36 -0.23 36.35
C VAL A 194 -4.84 -0.30 36.08
N ASP A 195 -4.39 -1.27 35.28
CA ASP A 195 -3.01 -1.37 34.79
C ASP A 195 -2.96 -1.33 33.26
N VAL A 196 -3.31 -0.18 32.69
CA VAL A 196 -3.33 0.02 31.23
C VAL A 196 -1.91 -0.03 30.61
N SER A 197 -0.89 0.41 31.34
CA SER A 197 0.50 0.37 30.86
C SER A 197 1.01 -1.07 30.76
N GLY A 198 0.80 -1.90 31.80
CA GLY A 198 1.14 -3.32 31.75
C GLY A 198 0.33 -4.09 30.70
N LEU A 199 -0.96 -3.75 30.53
CA LEU A 199 -1.82 -4.32 29.48
C LEU A 199 -1.27 -4.07 28.08
N THR A 200 -0.99 -2.80 27.75
CA THR A 200 -0.51 -2.40 26.42
C THR A 200 0.88 -2.96 26.13
N THR A 201 1.79 -2.97 27.12
CA THR A 201 3.11 -3.60 27.01
C THR A 201 3.02 -5.09 26.69
N ARG A 202 2.16 -5.83 27.40
CA ARG A 202 1.94 -7.26 27.14
C ARG A 202 1.38 -7.50 25.74
N ARG A 203 0.38 -6.72 25.31
CA ARG A 203 -0.23 -6.86 23.99
C ARG A 203 0.72 -6.48 22.85
N ARG A 204 1.61 -5.50 23.07
CA ARG A 204 2.69 -5.17 22.14
C ARG A 204 3.68 -6.32 21.98
N ALA A 205 4.12 -6.92 23.08
CA ALA A 205 4.99 -8.09 23.04
C ALA A 205 4.33 -9.27 22.30
N GLU A 206 3.04 -9.50 22.57
CA GLU A 206 2.26 -10.53 21.89
C GLU A 206 2.10 -10.24 20.38
N HIS A 207 1.80 -9.00 20.00
CA HIS A 207 1.74 -8.58 18.60
C HIS A 207 3.05 -8.87 17.85
N HIS A 208 4.19 -8.50 18.45
CA HIS A 208 5.51 -8.82 17.89
C HIS A 208 5.75 -10.33 17.74
N ARG A 209 5.34 -11.13 18.72
CA ARG A 209 5.43 -12.60 18.66
C ARG A 209 4.58 -13.16 17.53
N LEU A 210 3.36 -12.65 17.36
CA LEU A 210 2.40 -13.11 16.35
C LEU A 210 2.77 -12.68 14.92
N ALA A 211 3.48 -11.55 14.75
CA ALA A 211 3.92 -11.07 13.44
C ALA A 211 4.85 -12.07 12.70
N ALA A 212 5.49 -12.99 13.43
CA ALA A 212 6.32 -14.05 12.86
C ALA A 212 5.52 -15.28 12.38
N ILE A 213 4.21 -15.34 12.63
CA ILE A 213 3.35 -16.48 12.32
C ILE A 213 2.56 -16.20 11.04
N ILE A 214 2.56 -17.17 10.11
CA ILE A 214 1.71 -17.14 8.93
C ILE A 214 0.43 -17.91 9.24
N PRO A 215 -0.73 -17.23 9.39
CA PRO A 215 -1.99 -17.94 9.60
C PRO A 215 -2.41 -18.69 8.32
N PRO A 216 -3.15 -19.81 8.45
CA PRO A 216 -3.75 -20.47 7.30
C PRO A 216 -4.77 -19.55 6.64
N THR A 217 -5.01 -19.77 5.34
CA THR A 217 -6.03 -19.03 4.59
C THR A 217 -7.46 -19.38 4.99
N VAL A 218 -7.65 -20.55 5.61
CA VAL A 218 -8.93 -21.04 6.14
C VAL A 218 -8.68 -21.66 7.51
N PHE A 219 -9.48 -21.28 8.50
CA PHE A 219 -9.49 -21.91 9.82
C PHE A 219 -10.61 -22.95 9.89
N SER A 220 -10.27 -24.18 10.27
CA SER A 220 -11.26 -25.23 10.54
C SER A 220 -10.85 -26.00 11.79
N GLY A 221 -11.55 -25.75 12.91
CA GLY A 221 -11.23 -26.37 14.20
C GLY A 221 -9.85 -25.96 14.73
N THR A 222 -9.00 -26.94 15.00
CA THR A 222 -7.62 -26.73 15.47
C THR A 222 -6.68 -26.47 14.30
N TRP A 223 -5.79 -25.49 14.45
CA TRP A 223 -4.71 -25.23 13.50
C TRP A 223 -3.37 -25.13 14.25
N GLN A 224 -2.28 -25.36 13.53
CA GLN A 224 -0.93 -25.16 14.04
C GLN A 224 -0.20 -24.12 13.19
N PRO A 225 0.55 -23.20 13.82
CA PRO A 225 1.45 -22.28 13.12
C PRO A 225 2.38 -23.01 12.17
N LEU A 226 2.37 -22.62 10.91
CA LEU A 226 3.46 -22.96 10.00
C LEU A 226 4.58 -21.97 10.26
N THR A 227 5.65 -22.42 10.90
CA THR A 227 6.89 -21.64 10.99
C THR A 227 7.51 -21.61 9.59
N THR A 228 7.85 -20.41 9.11
CA THR A 228 8.38 -20.21 7.76
C THR A 228 9.73 -20.93 7.60
N SER A 229 9.72 -22.18 7.14
CA SER A 229 10.92 -22.77 6.54
C SER A 229 10.95 -22.31 5.09
N SER A 230 11.63 -21.19 4.83
CA SER A 230 12.02 -20.86 3.45
C SER A 230 13.01 -21.95 3.02
N SER A 231 12.53 -22.97 2.32
CA SER A 231 13.43 -23.88 1.61
C SER A 231 14.11 -23.03 0.55
N VAL A 232 15.39 -22.70 0.77
CA VAL A 232 16.21 -22.05 -0.26
C VAL A 232 16.15 -22.94 -1.49
N LEU A 233 15.53 -22.44 -2.57
CA LEU A 233 15.47 -23.16 -3.82
C LEU A 233 16.89 -23.26 -4.37
N GLY A 234 17.37 -24.50 -4.54
CA GLY A 234 18.59 -24.74 -5.30
C GLY A 234 18.41 -24.34 -6.77
N ALA A 235 19.52 -24.18 -7.49
CA ALA A 235 19.51 -23.97 -8.93
C ALA A 235 18.68 -25.07 -9.63
N GLY A 236 17.80 -24.67 -10.56
CA GLY A 236 16.86 -25.58 -11.22
C GLY A 236 15.62 -25.95 -10.38
N GLY A 237 15.52 -25.51 -9.14
CA GLY A 237 14.33 -25.66 -8.30
C GLY A 237 13.12 -24.90 -8.86
N ILE A 238 11.93 -25.49 -8.75
CA ILE A 238 10.69 -24.90 -9.23
C ILE A 238 9.82 -24.49 -8.03
N LEU A 239 9.56 -23.19 -7.90
CA LEU A 239 8.53 -22.68 -6.99
C LEU A 239 7.17 -22.71 -7.68
N ARG A 240 6.18 -23.34 -7.04
CA ARG A 240 4.80 -23.32 -7.52
C ARG A 240 4.01 -22.22 -6.81
N GLY A 241 3.14 -21.56 -7.56
CA GLY A 241 2.27 -20.51 -7.05
C GLY A 241 1.01 -20.37 -7.90
N VAL A 242 0.21 -19.35 -7.59
CA VAL A 242 -0.98 -19.02 -8.38
C VAL A 242 -0.57 -18.07 -9.51
N GLY A 243 -0.88 -18.45 -10.75
CA GLY A 243 -0.68 -17.56 -11.89
C GLY A 243 -1.64 -16.36 -11.83
N VAL A 244 -1.09 -15.14 -11.75
CA VAL A 244 -1.88 -13.90 -11.68
C VAL A 244 -1.99 -13.21 -13.04
N CYS A 245 -0.88 -13.12 -13.77
CA CYS A 245 -0.80 -12.58 -15.13
C CYS A 245 -0.05 -13.57 -16.03
N GLY A 246 -0.51 -13.73 -17.26
CA GLY A 246 0.20 -14.53 -18.26
C GLY A 246 1.51 -13.87 -18.67
N GLY A 247 2.60 -14.64 -18.69
CA GLY A 247 3.92 -14.16 -19.12
C GLY A 247 5.04 -15.11 -18.72
N ARG A 248 6.21 -14.93 -19.35
CA ARG A 248 7.46 -15.57 -18.95
C ARG A 248 8.56 -14.51 -18.94
N ALA A 249 9.32 -14.45 -17.86
CA ALA A 249 10.50 -13.61 -17.74
C ALA A 249 11.66 -14.48 -17.26
N ALA A 250 12.87 -14.15 -17.71
CA ALA A 250 14.11 -14.72 -17.23
C ALA A 250 15.06 -13.56 -16.91
N LEU A 251 15.87 -13.71 -15.86
CA LEU A 251 16.99 -12.80 -15.64
C LEU A 251 18.07 -13.20 -16.65
N ASN A 252 18.50 -12.29 -17.51
CA ASN A 252 19.73 -12.52 -18.28
C ASN A 252 20.91 -12.26 -17.34
N ASP A 253 21.67 -13.30 -17.03
CA ASP A 253 23.04 -13.14 -16.53
C ASP A 253 23.90 -12.62 -17.69
N SER A 254 23.87 -11.31 -17.90
CA SER A 254 24.88 -10.62 -18.69
C SER A 254 25.72 -9.75 -17.75
N ILE A 255 26.46 -10.42 -16.87
CA ILE A 255 27.69 -9.91 -16.25
C ILE A 255 28.75 -11.01 -16.45
N GLU A 256 29.28 -11.10 -17.66
CA GLU A 256 30.61 -11.65 -17.92
C GLU A 256 31.18 -10.94 -19.15
N ARG A 257 31.97 -9.89 -18.90
CA ARG A 257 33.30 -9.65 -19.50
C ARG A 257 33.92 -8.38 -18.93
#